data_AF-A0A2A5BIH7-F1
#
_entry.id   AF-A0A2A5BIH7-F1
#
_cell.length_a   1.000
_cell.length_b   1.000
_cell.length_c   1.000
_cell.angle_alpha   90.00
_cell.angle_beta   90.00
_cell.angle_gamma   90.00
#
_symmetry.space_group_name_H-M   'P 1'
#
loop_
_entity.id
_entity.type
_entity.pdbx_description
1 polymer ?
#
loop_
_entity_poly.entity_id
_entity_poly.type
_entity_poly.pdbx_seq_one_letter_code
_entity_poly.pdbx_strand_id
1 'polypeptide(L)'
;MKLFIKLLFLILIVSIQACQVARQQPEVLPADLAIDQTLILPPSAEADSTEAAANLQRLNEQNQLVEFFSQSNEYHNFTIKKQQQLCRQLKQDYKENSDWKTAWLLVYALNDDFKCLTLSKSLGLLKAMQKDTEMNSQFYWLNAQQIKLFNDLRNAKRKSYSLSNKLKKENSKIEALKAIESDINDKLDGE
;
A
#
# COMPACT_ATOMS: atom_id res chain seq x y z
N MET A 1 14.28 8.23 18.05
CA MET A 1 13.47 7.99 16.83
C MET A 1 14.04 8.63 15.56
N LYS A 2 14.52 9.89 15.59
CA LYS A 2 15.12 10.57 14.42
C LYS A 2 16.44 9.95 13.89
N LEU A 3 17.22 9.27 14.75
CA LEU A 3 18.46 8.61 14.33
C LEU A 3 18.22 7.32 13.50
N PHE A 4 17.21 6.54 13.87
CA PHE A 4 16.88 5.27 13.20
C PHE A 4 16.40 5.49 11.77
N ILE A 5 15.65 6.57 11.52
CA ILE A 5 15.20 6.95 10.18
C ILE A 5 16.39 7.33 9.29
N LYS A 6 17.36 8.10 9.82
CA LYS A 6 18.57 8.45 9.07
C LYS A 6 19.43 7.24 8.73
N LEU A 7 19.53 6.27 9.64
CA LEU A 7 20.29 5.03 9.41
C LEU A 7 19.62 4.15 8.34
N LEU A 8 18.29 4.04 8.35
CA LEU A 8 17.52 3.33 7.33
C LEU A 8 17.70 3.94 5.93
N PHE A 9 17.69 5.28 5.82
CA PHE A 9 17.94 5.95 4.53
C PHE A 9 19.38 5.75 4.04
N LEU A 10 20.37 5.77 4.92
CA LEU A 10 21.77 5.50 4.57
C LEU A 10 21.98 4.06 4.06
N ILE A 11 21.37 3.07 4.71
CA ILE A 11 21.44 1.66 4.28
C ILE A 11 20.76 1.47 2.92
N LEU A 12 19.64 2.15 2.68
CA LEU A 12 18.93 2.11 1.39
C LEU A 12 19.78 2.69 0.25
N ILE A 13 20.48 3.81 0.48
CA ILE A 13 21.32 4.45 -0.55
C ILE A 13 22.55 3.59 -0.89
N VAL A 14 23.22 3.00 0.11
CA VAL A 14 24.38 2.11 -0.10
C VAL A 14 23.98 0.85 -0.88
N SER A 15 22.78 0.33 -0.64
CA SER A 15 22.26 -0.87 -1.33
C SER A 15 21.97 -0.62 -2.82
N ILE A 16 21.59 0.61 -3.19
CA ILE A 16 21.30 0.99 -4.59
C ILE A 16 22.60 1.15 -5.39
N GLN A 17 23.67 1.66 -4.78
CA GLN A 17 24.97 1.80 -5.44
C GLN A 17 25.65 0.44 -5.71
N ALA A 18 25.50 -0.54 -4.81
CA ALA A 18 26.05 -1.89 -5.03
C ALA A 18 25.42 -2.62 -6.23
N CYS A 19 24.15 -2.34 -6.55
CA CYS A 19 23.47 -2.94 -7.71
C CYS A 19 23.93 -2.37 -9.06
N GLN A 20 24.53 -1.18 -9.12
CA GLN A 20 24.99 -0.61 -10.39
C GLN A 20 26.40 -1.08 -10.78
N VAL A 21 27.23 -1.44 -9.80
CA VAL A 21 28.60 -1.93 -10.05
C VAL A 21 28.62 -3.37 -10.58
N ALA A 22 27.64 -4.20 -10.23
CA ALA A 22 27.55 -5.59 -10.71
C ALA A 22 27.10 -5.72 -12.18
N ARG A 23 26.70 -4.63 -12.85
CA ARG A 23 26.19 -4.66 -14.24
C ARG A 23 27.18 -4.22 -15.32
N GLN A 24 28.45 -3.98 -14.96
CA GLN A 24 29.48 -3.50 -15.89
C GLN A 24 30.69 -4.45 -16.01
N GLN A 25 30.46 -5.76 -16.11
CA GLN A 25 31.47 -6.65 -16.69
C GLN A 25 31.12 -6.89 -18.17
N PRO A 26 31.92 -6.38 -19.11
CA PRO A 26 31.86 -6.83 -20.49
C PRO A 26 32.44 -8.25 -20.56
N GLU A 27 31.62 -9.18 -21.01
CA GLU A 27 32.04 -10.54 -21.36
C GLU A 27 32.94 -10.46 -22.60
N VAL A 28 34.25 -10.61 -22.38
CA VAL A 28 35.23 -10.71 -23.47
C VAL A 28 35.17 -12.14 -24.01
N LEU A 29 34.58 -12.31 -25.18
CA LEU A 29 34.66 -13.57 -25.94
C LEU A 29 36.07 -13.70 -26.55
N PRO A 30 36.78 -14.82 -26.34
CA PRO A 30 38.01 -15.07 -27.08
C PRO A 30 37.68 -15.42 -28.53
N ALA A 31 38.32 -14.70 -29.46
CA ALA A 31 38.40 -15.06 -30.86
C ALA A 31 39.32 -16.28 -31.00
N ASP A 32 38.72 -17.41 -31.34
CA ASP A 32 39.23 -18.41 -32.29
C ASP A 32 38.54 -19.75 -32.02
N LEU A 33 37.73 -20.18 -32.97
CA LEU A 33 37.55 -21.59 -33.37
C LEU A 33 36.67 -21.60 -34.62
N ALA A 34 37.32 -21.58 -35.78
CA ALA A 34 36.71 -21.92 -37.05
C ALA A 34 36.36 -23.41 -37.04
N ILE A 35 35.08 -23.78 -37.06
CA ILE A 35 34.62 -25.12 -37.43
C ILE A 35 33.31 -25.00 -38.22
N ASP A 36 33.47 -25.29 -39.51
CA ASP A 36 32.60 -26.08 -40.39
C ASP A 36 31.12 -25.69 -40.63
N GLN A 37 30.86 -25.35 -41.90
CA GLN A 37 29.52 -25.21 -42.47
C GLN A 37 28.86 -26.58 -42.57
N THR A 38 28.13 -27.00 -41.55
CA THR A 38 27.13 -28.06 -41.67
C THR A 38 25.78 -27.58 -41.18
N LEU A 39 24.79 -27.72 -42.08
CA LEU A 39 23.37 -27.45 -41.94
C LEU A 39 22.87 -27.14 -40.52
N ILE A 40 22.58 -25.87 -40.24
CA ILE A 40 21.67 -25.49 -39.17
C ILE A 40 20.49 -24.79 -39.83
N LEU A 41 19.31 -25.42 -39.71
CA LEU A 41 18.02 -24.84 -40.07
C LEU A 41 17.91 -23.41 -39.50
N PRO A 42 17.21 -22.49 -40.17
CA PRO A 42 16.99 -21.17 -39.60
C PRO A 42 16.36 -21.32 -38.22
N PRO A 43 16.86 -20.63 -37.18
CA PRO A 43 16.19 -20.62 -35.89
C PRO A 43 14.79 -20.07 -36.12
N SER A 44 13.79 -20.84 -35.72
CA SER A 44 12.38 -20.48 -35.76
C SER A 44 12.20 -19.05 -35.22
N ALA A 45 11.67 -18.17 -36.06
CA ALA A 45 11.32 -16.78 -35.74
C ALA A 45 10.22 -16.65 -34.65
N GLU A 46 9.81 -17.75 -34.03
CA GLU A 46 8.73 -17.82 -33.04
C GLU A 46 9.23 -17.61 -31.60
N ALA A 47 10.52 -17.88 -31.31
CA ALA A 47 11.07 -17.68 -29.97
C ALA A 47 11.19 -16.19 -29.59
N ASP A 48 11.46 -15.32 -30.57
CA ASP A 48 11.72 -13.89 -30.39
C ASP A 48 10.44 -13.05 -30.16
N SER A 49 9.31 -13.48 -30.75
CA SER A 49 8.03 -12.76 -30.60
C SER A 49 7.44 -12.82 -29.20
N THR A 50 7.70 -13.90 -28.46
CA THR A 50 7.10 -14.14 -27.13
C THR A 50 7.80 -13.32 -26.05
N GLU A 51 9.12 -13.22 -26.13
CA GLU A 51 9.92 -12.40 -25.22
C GLU A 51 9.67 -10.90 -25.46
N ALA A 52 9.59 -10.48 -26.74
CA ALA A 52 9.24 -9.11 -27.09
C ALA A 52 7.85 -8.70 -26.56
N ALA A 53 6.85 -9.57 -26.69
CA ALA A 53 5.50 -9.33 -26.15
C ALA A 53 5.51 -9.22 -24.61
N ALA A 54 6.23 -10.12 -23.93
CA ALA A 54 6.36 -10.08 -22.47
C ALA A 54 7.12 -8.82 -21.97
N ASN A 55 8.14 -8.38 -22.71
CA ASN A 55 8.86 -7.14 -22.43
C ASN A 55 7.95 -5.91 -22.61
N LEU A 56 7.16 -5.87 -23.68
CA LEU A 56 6.21 -4.79 -23.95
C LEU A 56 5.12 -4.72 -22.87
N GLN A 57 4.58 -5.87 -22.45
CA GLN A 57 3.61 -5.93 -21.36
C GLN A 57 4.20 -5.38 -20.05
N ARG A 58 5.42 -5.80 -19.68
CA ARG A 58 6.12 -5.29 -18.50
C ARG A 58 6.34 -3.78 -18.56
N LEU A 59 6.72 -3.24 -19.72
CA LEU A 59 6.90 -1.81 -19.92
C LEU A 59 5.57 -1.05 -19.73
N ASN A 60 4.48 -1.56 -20.31
CA ASN A 60 3.15 -0.98 -20.13
C ASN A 60 2.71 -1.00 -18.66
N GLU A 61 2.94 -2.10 -17.95
CA GLU A 61 2.65 -2.22 -16.52
C GLU A 61 3.44 -1.18 -15.69
N GLN A 62 4.73 -1.01 -15.98
CA GLN A 62 5.57 -0.02 -15.30
C GLN A 62 5.13 1.42 -15.58
N ASN A 63 4.82 1.74 -16.83
CA ASN A 63 4.35 3.07 -17.21
C ASN A 63 3.04 3.40 -16.50
N GLN A 64 2.13 2.43 -16.42
CA GLN A 64 0.87 2.60 -15.69
C GLN A 64 1.12 2.86 -14.20
N LEU A 65 2.03 2.13 -13.54
CA LEU A 65 2.37 2.44 -12.15
C LEU A 65 2.88 3.87 -11.98
N VAL A 66 3.83 4.28 -12.81
CA VAL A 66 4.44 5.61 -12.74
C VAL A 66 3.38 6.70 -12.91
N GLU A 67 2.47 6.53 -13.87
CA GLU A 67 1.36 7.46 -14.10
C GLU A 67 0.48 7.60 -12.86
N PHE A 68 0.03 6.49 -12.27
CA PHE A 68 -0.86 6.50 -11.10
C PHE A 68 -0.18 7.08 -9.85
N PHE A 69 1.09 6.77 -9.62
CA PHE A 69 1.85 7.36 -8.52
C PHE A 69 2.07 8.85 -8.73
N SER A 70 2.39 9.27 -9.96
CA SER A 70 2.55 10.69 -10.30
C SER A 70 1.24 11.45 -10.08
N GLN A 71 0.12 10.93 -10.58
CA GLN A 71 -1.20 11.52 -10.41
C GLN A 71 -1.62 11.56 -8.93
N SER A 72 -1.32 10.51 -8.16
CA SER A 72 -1.58 10.50 -6.72
C SER A 72 -0.80 11.59 -5.99
N ASN A 73 0.47 11.73 -6.33
CA ASN A 73 1.32 12.76 -5.74
C ASN A 73 0.82 14.17 -6.11
N GLU A 74 0.37 14.37 -7.36
CA GLU A 74 -0.26 15.63 -7.76
C GLU A 74 -1.49 15.93 -6.90
N TYR A 75 -2.36 14.95 -6.70
CA TYR A 75 -3.58 15.11 -5.91
C TYR A 75 -3.29 15.40 -4.43
N HIS A 76 -2.26 14.77 -3.88
CA HIS A 76 -1.79 15.05 -2.52
C HIS A 76 -1.32 16.50 -2.35
N ASN A 77 -0.76 17.11 -3.40
CA ASN A 77 -0.30 18.50 -3.38
C ASN A 77 -1.42 19.54 -3.58
N PHE A 78 -2.65 19.11 -3.86
CA PHE A 78 -3.77 20.04 -3.96
C PHE A 78 -4.22 20.59 -2.61
N THR A 79 -4.88 21.74 -2.64
CA THR A 79 -5.53 22.28 -1.45
C THR A 79 -6.61 21.32 -0.95
N ILE A 80 -6.86 21.32 0.37
CA ILE A 80 -7.88 20.47 0.99
C ILE A 80 -9.25 20.63 0.31
N LYS A 81 -9.62 21.86 -0.07
CA LYS A 81 -10.88 22.14 -0.78
C LYS A 81 -10.94 21.42 -2.14
N LYS A 82 -9.84 21.45 -2.90
CA LYS A 82 -9.74 20.79 -4.21
C LYS A 82 -9.71 19.25 -4.06
N GLN A 83 -8.99 18.72 -3.07
CA GLN A 83 -9.01 17.29 -2.74
C GLN A 83 -10.42 16.80 -2.40
N GLN A 84 -11.18 17.56 -1.60
CA GLN A 84 -12.56 17.22 -1.26
C GLN A 84 -13.50 17.27 -2.48
N GLN A 85 -13.28 18.21 -3.39
CA GLN A 85 -14.02 18.27 -4.65
C GLN A 85 -13.73 17.04 -5.52
N LEU A 86 -12.46 16.71 -5.74
CA LEU A 86 -12.06 15.52 -6.50
C LEU A 86 -12.55 14.23 -5.85
N CYS A 87 -12.49 14.12 -4.53
CA CYS A 87 -13.04 12.97 -3.81
C CYS A 87 -14.54 12.79 -4.08
N ARG A 88 -15.32 13.90 -4.15
CA ARG A 88 -16.75 13.82 -4.49
C ARG A 88 -16.95 13.39 -5.94
N GLN A 89 -16.17 13.95 -6.86
CA GLN A 89 -16.23 13.61 -8.27
C GLN A 89 -15.90 12.14 -8.51
N LEU A 90 -14.73 11.66 -8.07
CA LEU A 90 -14.31 10.28 -8.29
C LEU A 90 -15.25 9.25 -7.62
N LYS A 91 -15.90 9.61 -6.51
CA LYS A 91 -16.96 8.76 -5.92
C LYS A 91 -18.16 8.61 -6.84
N GLN A 92 -18.54 9.69 -7.53
CA GLN A 92 -19.63 9.67 -8.50
C GLN A 92 -19.21 8.85 -9.72
N ASP A 93 -18.02 9.12 -10.27
CA ASP A 93 -17.48 8.40 -11.43
C ASP A 93 -17.39 6.89 -11.17
N TYR A 94 -16.95 6.50 -9.96
CA TYR A 94 -16.91 5.08 -9.56
C TYR A 94 -18.31 4.48 -9.41
N LYS A 95 -19.28 5.24 -8.92
CA LYS A 95 -20.66 4.75 -8.80
C LYS A 95 -21.27 4.47 -10.17
N GLU A 96 -20.91 5.25 -11.18
CA GLU A 96 -21.43 5.13 -12.54
C GLU A 96 -20.74 4.00 -13.32
N ASN A 97 -19.40 3.95 -13.26
CA ASN A 97 -18.63 3.08 -14.15
C ASN A 97 -18.00 1.87 -13.45
N SER A 98 -17.94 1.86 -12.12
CA SER A 98 -17.29 0.81 -11.31
C SER A 98 -15.83 0.50 -11.72
N ASP A 99 -15.16 1.46 -12.35
CA ASP A 99 -13.81 1.33 -12.88
C ASP A 99 -12.76 1.19 -11.75
N TRP A 100 -11.88 0.19 -11.88
CA TRP A 100 -10.87 -0.11 -10.88
C TRP A 100 -9.84 1.01 -10.73
N LYS A 101 -9.54 1.75 -11.81
CA LYS A 101 -8.59 2.87 -11.78
C LYS A 101 -9.10 4.00 -10.89
N THR A 102 -10.37 4.34 -11.05
CA THR A 102 -11.07 5.31 -10.21
C THR A 102 -11.10 4.84 -8.74
N ALA A 103 -11.38 3.56 -8.49
CA ALA A 103 -11.31 3.00 -7.15
C ALA A 103 -9.90 3.10 -6.55
N TRP A 104 -8.86 2.88 -7.35
CA TRP A 104 -7.47 2.98 -6.90
C TRP A 104 -7.14 4.41 -6.48
N LEU A 105 -7.47 5.41 -7.28
CA LEU A 105 -7.26 6.83 -6.95
C LEU A 105 -8.04 7.23 -5.69
N LEU A 106 -9.28 6.77 -5.55
CA LEU A 106 -10.06 6.99 -4.34
C LEU A 106 -9.41 6.42 -3.07
N VAL A 107 -8.70 5.29 -3.17
CA VAL A 107 -8.07 4.62 -2.02
C VAL A 107 -6.69 5.19 -1.71
N TYR A 108 -5.86 5.44 -2.73
CA TYR A 108 -4.45 5.76 -2.57
C TYR A 108 -4.13 7.25 -2.74
N ALA A 109 -4.84 7.99 -3.61
CA ALA A 109 -4.48 9.37 -3.94
C ALA A 109 -5.16 10.42 -3.06
N LEU A 110 -6.39 10.17 -2.62
CA LEU A 110 -7.24 11.19 -1.96
C LEU A 110 -7.66 10.81 -0.53
N ASN A 111 -7.14 9.72 0.02
CA ASN A 111 -7.67 9.14 1.25
C ASN A 111 -6.77 9.25 2.48
N ASP A 112 -5.96 10.29 2.54
CA ASP A 112 -5.15 10.57 3.73
C ASP A 112 -6.04 10.72 4.96
N ASP A 113 -5.61 10.08 6.05
CA ASP A 113 -6.35 10.00 7.33
C ASP A 113 -7.82 9.54 7.18
N PHE A 114 -8.16 8.82 6.11
CA PHE A 114 -9.53 8.38 5.82
C PHE A 114 -10.54 9.54 5.64
N LYS A 115 -10.08 10.71 5.21
CA LYS A 115 -10.92 11.90 4.97
C LYS A 115 -11.86 11.75 3.79
N CYS A 116 -11.46 11.02 2.75
CA CYS A 116 -12.31 10.77 1.58
C CYS A 116 -13.21 9.54 1.80
N LEU A 117 -12.65 8.43 2.25
CA LEU A 117 -13.30 7.14 2.46
C LEU A 117 -12.96 6.61 3.84
N THR A 118 -13.97 6.07 4.52
CA THR A 118 -13.75 5.33 5.76
C THR A 118 -12.93 4.07 5.49
N LEU A 119 -12.17 3.61 6.49
CA LEU A 119 -11.39 2.36 6.41
C LEU A 119 -12.21 1.18 5.86
N SER A 120 -13.48 1.06 6.25
CA SER A 120 -14.36 -0.01 5.76
C SER A 120 -14.69 0.13 4.27
N LYS A 121 -14.90 1.35 3.77
CA LYS A 121 -15.16 1.60 2.35
C LYS A 121 -13.91 1.36 1.53
N SER A 122 -12.74 1.84 1.98
CA SER A 122 -11.46 1.58 1.30
C SER A 122 -11.15 0.09 1.21
N LEU A 123 -11.39 -0.67 2.29
CA LEU A 123 -11.26 -2.12 2.28
C LEU A 123 -12.24 -2.80 1.29
N GLY A 124 -13.47 -2.28 1.17
CA GLY A 124 -14.45 -2.75 0.20
C GLY A 124 -13.97 -2.57 -1.24
N LEU A 125 -13.47 -1.37 -1.57
CA LEU A 125 -12.93 -1.05 -2.89
C LEU A 125 -11.71 -1.91 -3.24
N LEU A 126 -10.75 -2.03 -2.32
CA LEU A 126 -9.57 -2.88 -2.55
C LEU A 126 -9.96 -4.33 -2.86
N LYS A 127 -10.94 -4.88 -2.15
CA LYS A 127 -11.44 -6.24 -2.41
C LYS A 127 -12.22 -6.36 -3.71
N ALA A 128 -12.88 -5.30 -4.15
CA ALA A 128 -13.55 -5.27 -5.44
C ALA A 128 -12.51 -5.28 -6.57
N MET A 129 -11.49 -4.42 -6.49
CA MET A 129 -10.39 -4.38 -7.46
C MET A 129 -9.65 -5.72 -7.56
N GLN A 130 -9.48 -6.45 -6.46
CA GLN A 130 -8.85 -7.79 -6.46
C GLN A 130 -9.58 -8.85 -7.31
N LYS A 131 -10.81 -8.60 -7.73
CA LYS A 131 -11.58 -9.49 -8.61
C LYS A 131 -11.44 -9.11 -10.09
N ASP A 132 -10.82 -7.98 -10.38
CA ASP A 132 -10.66 -7.45 -11.73
C ASP A 132 -9.51 -8.18 -12.45
N THR A 133 -9.79 -8.70 -13.63
CA THR A 133 -8.83 -9.46 -14.46
C THR A 133 -7.91 -8.56 -15.28
N GLU A 134 -8.26 -7.29 -15.47
CA GLU A 134 -7.48 -6.32 -16.26
C GLU A 134 -6.44 -5.56 -15.42
N MET A 135 -6.43 -5.79 -14.11
CA MET A 135 -5.54 -5.11 -13.19
C MET A 135 -4.11 -5.64 -13.30
N ASN A 136 -3.16 -4.72 -13.44
CA ASN A 136 -1.73 -4.99 -13.45
C ASN A 136 -1.28 -5.77 -12.19
N SER A 137 -0.40 -6.75 -12.40
CA SER A 137 0.10 -7.68 -11.39
C SER A 137 0.71 -6.99 -10.14
N GLN A 138 1.36 -5.85 -10.33
CA GLN A 138 2.01 -5.05 -9.29
C GLN A 138 0.96 -4.31 -8.45
N PHE A 139 -0.11 -3.78 -9.07
CA PHE A 139 -1.25 -3.24 -8.33
C PHE A 139 -1.99 -4.33 -7.57
N TYR A 140 -2.15 -5.52 -8.16
CA TYR A 140 -2.74 -6.66 -7.49
C TYR A 140 -1.96 -6.99 -6.20
N TRP A 141 -0.64 -7.10 -6.29
CA TRP A 141 0.20 -7.35 -5.12
C TRP A 141 0.08 -6.24 -4.06
N LEU A 142 0.17 -4.97 -4.47
CA LEU A 142 0.05 -3.82 -3.57
C LEU A 142 -1.29 -3.81 -2.83
N ASN A 143 -2.38 -4.03 -3.57
CA ASN A 143 -3.73 -4.07 -3.03
C ASN A 143 -3.89 -5.21 -2.01
N ALA A 144 -3.28 -6.38 -2.27
CA ALA A 144 -3.33 -7.52 -1.36
C ALA A 144 -2.64 -7.21 -0.02
N GLN A 145 -1.47 -6.55 -0.05
CA GLN A 145 -0.77 -6.12 1.16
C GLN A 145 -1.57 -5.05 1.92
N GLN A 146 -2.16 -4.10 1.20
CA GLN A 146 -2.97 -3.05 1.80
C GLN A 146 -4.23 -3.62 2.49
N ILE A 147 -4.88 -4.61 1.87
CA ILE A 147 -6.02 -5.33 2.46
C ILE A 147 -5.63 -5.98 3.79
N LYS A 148 -4.47 -6.64 3.83
CA LYS A 148 -3.96 -7.26 5.06
C LYS A 148 -3.76 -6.21 6.15
N LEU A 149 -3.03 -5.13 5.82
CA LEU A 149 -2.78 -4.01 6.74
C LEU A 149 -4.08 -3.39 7.28
N PHE A 150 -5.05 -3.14 6.41
CA PHE A 150 -6.34 -2.56 6.81
C PHE A 150 -7.17 -3.49 7.69
N ASN A 151 -7.11 -4.80 7.46
CA ASN A 151 -7.74 -5.76 8.37
C ASN A 151 -7.07 -5.75 9.75
N ASP A 152 -5.74 -5.71 9.79
CA ASP A 152 -4.97 -5.66 11.03
C ASP A 152 -5.28 -4.38 11.83
N LEU A 153 -5.30 -3.23 11.15
CA LEU A 153 -5.68 -1.95 11.75
C LEU A 153 -7.10 -1.98 12.33
N ARG A 154 -8.05 -2.54 11.57
CA ARG A 154 -9.45 -2.69 12.03
C ARG A 154 -9.53 -3.58 13.28
N ASN A 155 -8.79 -4.68 13.30
CA ASN A 155 -8.76 -5.59 14.44
C ASN A 155 -8.11 -4.95 15.66
N ALA A 156 -7.01 -4.21 15.47
CA ALA A 156 -6.35 -3.44 16.52
C ALA A 156 -7.30 -2.39 17.13
N LYS A 157 -8.03 -1.64 16.28
CA LYS A 157 -9.01 -0.64 16.73
C LYS A 157 -10.12 -1.26 17.57
N ARG A 158 -10.65 -2.42 17.15
CA ARG A 158 -11.68 -3.15 17.93
C ARG A 158 -11.17 -3.63 19.28
N LYS A 159 -9.95 -4.18 19.32
CA LYS A 159 -9.30 -4.58 20.58
C LYS A 159 -9.12 -3.38 21.50
N SER A 160 -8.56 -2.28 21.01
CA SER A 160 -8.36 -1.05 21.78
C SER A 160 -9.67 -0.52 22.38
N TYR A 161 -10.74 -0.46 21.58
CA TYR A 161 -12.06 -0.04 22.07
C TYR A 161 -12.60 -0.97 23.16
N SER A 162 -12.47 -2.29 22.99
CA SER A 162 -12.88 -3.27 24.01
C SER A 162 -12.10 -3.10 25.31
N LEU A 163 -10.78 -2.91 25.24
CA LEU A 163 -9.94 -2.66 26.42
C LEU A 163 -10.30 -1.34 27.10
N SER A 164 -10.52 -0.27 26.34
CA SER A 164 -10.93 1.03 26.87
C SER A 164 -12.25 0.94 27.63
N ASN A 165 -13.24 0.22 27.09
CA ASN A 165 -14.52 0.00 27.78
C ASN A 165 -14.35 -0.83 29.07
N LYS A 166 -13.50 -1.86 29.07
CA LYS A 166 -13.18 -2.62 30.28
C LYS A 166 -12.53 -1.74 31.33
N LEU A 167 -11.55 -0.93 30.94
CA LEU A 167 -10.85 -0.01 31.84
C LEU A 167 -11.80 1.03 32.43
N LYS A 168 -12.69 1.61 31.62
CA LYS A 168 -13.72 2.55 32.10
C LYS A 168 -14.63 1.89 33.14
N LYS A 169 -15.05 0.64 32.91
CA LYS A 169 -15.91 -0.11 33.84
C LYS A 169 -15.21 -0.41 35.15
N GLU A 170 -13.96 -0.87 35.11
CA GLU A 170 -13.21 -1.13 36.34
C GLU A 170 -12.92 0.17 37.10
N ASN A 171 -12.59 1.26 36.40
CA ASN A 171 -12.39 2.55 37.05
C ASN A 171 -13.66 3.07 37.74
N SER A 172 -14.85 2.89 37.13
CA SER A 172 -16.11 3.27 37.81
C SER A 172 -16.38 2.47 39.09
N LYS A 173 -15.96 1.20 39.15
CA LYS A 173 -16.10 0.41 40.38
C LYS A 173 -15.13 0.90 41.44
N ILE A 174 -13.90 1.24 41.07
CA ILE A 174 -12.90 1.80 41.99
C ILE A 174 -13.42 3.11 42.60
N GLU A 175 -13.95 4.02 41.78
CA GLU A 175 -14.49 5.29 42.29
C GLU A 175 -15.72 5.07 43.19
N ALA A 176 -16.59 4.10 42.89
CA ALA A 176 -17.69 3.74 43.77
C ALA A 176 -17.21 3.17 45.12
N LEU A 177 -16.18 2.30 45.11
CA LEU A 177 -15.59 1.76 46.33
C LEU A 177 -14.91 2.85 47.17
N LYS A 178 -14.20 3.79 46.54
CA LYS A 178 -13.61 4.94 47.24
C LYS A 178 -14.67 5.85 47.88
N ALA A 179 -15.81 6.05 47.21
CA ALA A 179 -16.90 6.84 47.77
C ALA A 179 -17.51 6.14 49.00
N ILE A 180 -17.66 4.82 48.97
CA ILE A 180 -18.09 4.02 50.13
C ILE A 180 -17.06 4.10 51.26
N GLU A 181 -15.77 3.97 50.95
CA GLU A 181 -14.69 4.09 51.93
C GLU A 181 -14.69 5.48 52.61
N SER A 182 -14.87 6.55 51.83
CA SER A 182 -14.99 7.91 52.35
C SER A 182 -16.19 8.07 53.28
N ASP A 183 -17.38 7.58 52.87
CA ASP A 183 -18.59 7.64 53.69
C ASP A 183 -18.45 6.86 55.01
N ILE A 184 -17.72 5.74 55.00
CA ILE A 184 -17.42 4.98 56.23
C ILE A 184 -16.49 5.78 57.14
N ASN A 185 -15.41 6.36 56.60
CA ASN A 185 -14.46 7.13 57.39
C ASN A 185 -15.12 8.38 58.00
N ASP A 186 -15.91 9.12 57.22
CA ASP A 186 -16.65 10.30 57.71
C ASP A 186 -17.60 9.95 58.88
N LYS A 187 -18.20 8.75 58.85
CA LYS A 187 -19.07 8.26 59.93
C LYS A 187 -18.30 7.84 61.19
N LEU A 188 -17.07 7.36 61.04
CA LEU A 188 -16.22 6.93 62.16
C LEU A 188 -15.52 8.11 62.85
N ASP A 189 -15.12 9.14 62.09
CA ASP A 189 -14.46 10.35 62.63
C ASP A 189 -15.45 11.34 63.29
N GLY A 190 -16.76 11.14 63.08
CA GLY A 190 -17.84 11.94 63.65
C GLY A 190 -18.38 11.45 65.00
N GLU A 191 -17.85 10.34 65.54
CA GLU A 191 -18.06 9.85 66.92
C GLU A 191 -16.95 10.33 67.86
#